data_AF-A0A3M0P1L7-F1
#
_entry.id   AF-A0A3M0P1L7-F1
#
_cell.length_a   1.000
_cell.length_b   1.000
_cell.length_c   1.000
_cell.angle_alpha   90.00
_cell.angle_beta   90.00
_cell.angle_gamma   90.00
#
_symmetry.space_group_name_H-M   'P 1'
#
loop_
_entity.id
_entity.type
_entity.pdbx_description
1 polymer ?
#
loop_
_entity_poly.entity_id
_entity_poly.type
_entity_poly.pdbx_seq_one_letter_code
_entity_poly.pdbx_strand_id
1 'polypeptide(L)'
;MKKHQTATTDSDEPKVEQATSTYNVPNVKKFTKNIITNYNLEGDRWSKTNITVNIQALTNEQQQIAKDAIEQINNLNIINLTITTKKANITIVPVEQNKTASAKTRVEDTDDTYKNLNLIETTTIELYNPTINNHSNGNYPLELNKIILHELGHAVGLEHTHSDINNIMNPTTYTKNTNTIDATHATIDQDYINGLAILYQN
;
A
#
# COMPACT_ATOMS: atom_id res chain seq x y z
N MET A 1 -18.55 49.05 10.89
CA MET A 1 -17.52 47.98 10.96
C MET A 1 -17.34 47.39 9.57
N LYS A 2 -16.09 47.30 9.11
CA LYS A 2 -15.72 46.85 7.76
C LYS A 2 -16.16 45.40 7.55
N LYS A 3 -16.79 45.15 6.40
CA LYS A 3 -17.00 43.81 5.83
C LYS A 3 -15.63 43.17 5.58
N HIS A 4 -15.36 42.01 6.18
CA HIS A 4 -14.37 41.09 5.63
C HIS A 4 -15.11 40.11 4.72
N GLN A 5 -15.22 40.50 3.44
CA GLN A 5 -15.30 39.54 2.36
C GLN A 5 -13.89 38.97 2.19
N THR A 6 -13.70 37.72 2.58
CA THR A 6 -12.59 36.93 2.04
C THR A 6 -13.02 36.46 0.66
N ALA A 7 -12.33 36.96 -0.36
CA ALA A 7 -12.41 36.45 -1.70
C ALA A 7 -11.83 35.02 -1.68
N THR A 8 -12.66 34.01 -1.93
CA THR A 8 -12.18 32.66 -2.26
C THR A 8 -11.67 32.70 -3.70
N THR A 9 -10.36 32.82 -3.84
CA THR A 9 -9.66 32.59 -5.11
C THR A 9 -9.78 31.12 -5.52
N ASP A 10 -9.79 30.86 -6.83
CA ASP A 10 -9.87 29.53 -7.42
C ASP A 10 -8.86 28.53 -6.78
N SER A 11 -9.43 27.43 -6.28
CA SER A 11 -8.86 26.13 -5.92
C SER A 11 -7.47 26.08 -5.26
N ASP A 12 -7.43 26.15 -3.93
CA ASP A 12 -6.35 25.58 -3.10
C ASP A 12 -6.42 24.04 -3.09
N GLU A 13 -6.60 23.39 -4.25
CA GLU A 13 -6.53 21.92 -4.30
C GLU A 13 -5.07 21.51 -3.99
N PRO A 14 -4.85 20.58 -3.04
CA PRO A 14 -3.51 20.16 -2.67
C PRO A 14 -2.72 19.71 -3.90
N LYS A 15 -1.45 20.13 -3.99
CA LYS A 15 -0.57 19.65 -5.06
C LYS A 15 -0.25 18.18 -4.81
N VAL A 16 -0.67 17.32 -5.75
CA VAL A 16 -0.28 15.91 -5.77
C VAL A 16 0.57 15.59 -6.99
N GLU A 17 1.52 14.68 -6.82
CA GLU A 17 2.30 14.10 -7.91
C GLU A 17 1.48 13.01 -8.61
N GLN A 18 1.65 12.94 -9.94
CA GLN A 18 1.06 11.90 -10.77
C GLN A 18 2.16 11.06 -11.41
N ALA A 19 1.96 9.75 -11.42
CA ALA A 19 2.82 8.79 -12.05
C ALA A 19 2.68 8.83 -13.57
N THR A 20 3.80 8.84 -14.29
CA THR A 20 3.83 8.58 -15.74
C THR A 20 3.97 7.07 -15.96
N SER A 21 2.86 6.35 -15.96
CA SER A 21 2.84 4.89 -16.14
C SER A 21 2.11 4.50 -17.43
N THR A 22 2.45 3.34 -17.98
CA THR A 22 1.90 2.81 -19.23
C THR A 22 0.68 1.91 -19.05
N TYR A 23 0.23 1.67 -17.80
CA TYR A 23 -0.95 0.84 -17.56
C TYR A 23 -2.22 1.56 -18.01
N ASN A 24 -3.07 0.82 -18.73
CA ASN A 24 -4.30 1.34 -19.30
C ASN A 24 -5.42 1.37 -18.24
N VAL A 25 -5.48 2.46 -17.46
CA VAL A 25 -6.57 2.74 -16.51
C VAL A 25 -7.34 4.00 -16.94
N PRO A 26 -8.64 4.11 -16.58
CA PRO A 26 -9.43 5.27 -16.95
C PRO A 26 -8.92 6.55 -16.28
N ASN A 27 -9.09 7.67 -16.98
CA ASN A 27 -8.85 8.99 -16.40
C ASN A 27 -10.01 9.37 -15.45
N VAL A 28 -9.69 9.63 -14.19
CA VAL A 28 -10.60 9.91 -13.08
C VAL A 28 -10.54 11.39 -12.74
N LYS A 29 -11.64 12.09 -12.99
CA LYS A 29 -11.82 13.49 -12.56
C LYS A 29 -12.13 13.59 -11.06
N LYS A 30 -12.88 12.64 -10.52
CA LYS A 30 -13.23 12.51 -9.09
C LYS A 30 -13.36 11.04 -8.73
N PHE A 31 -12.78 10.63 -7.60
CA PHE A 31 -12.93 9.29 -7.06
C PHE A 31 -14.30 9.17 -6.41
N THR A 32 -15.26 8.66 -7.20
CA THR A 32 -16.59 8.33 -6.69
C THR A 32 -16.55 7.00 -5.96
N LYS A 33 -17.58 6.72 -5.13
CA LYS A 33 -17.73 5.41 -4.48
C LYS A 33 -17.63 4.24 -5.47
N ASN A 34 -18.16 4.39 -6.68
CA ASN A 34 -18.05 3.34 -7.70
C ASN A 34 -16.61 3.12 -8.16
N ILE A 35 -15.80 4.17 -8.33
CA ILE A 35 -14.38 4.01 -8.68
C ILE A 35 -13.63 3.35 -7.52
N ILE A 36 -13.86 3.83 -6.30
CA ILE A 36 -13.24 3.28 -5.08
C ILE A 36 -13.54 1.78 -4.95
N THR A 37 -14.81 1.38 -5.08
CA THR A 37 -15.21 -0.03 -4.98
C THR A 37 -14.72 -0.86 -6.17
N ASN A 38 -14.80 -0.37 -7.40
CA ASN A 38 -14.41 -1.16 -8.59
C ASN A 38 -12.91 -1.45 -8.67
N TYR A 39 -12.09 -0.61 -8.05
CA TYR A 39 -10.64 -0.74 -8.05
C TYR A 39 -10.07 -1.15 -6.68
N ASN A 40 -10.93 -1.50 -5.71
CA ASN A 40 -10.54 -1.87 -4.35
C ASN A 40 -9.60 -0.84 -3.71
N LEU A 41 -10.07 0.39 -3.54
CA LEU A 41 -9.30 1.48 -2.94
C LEU A 41 -9.82 1.77 -1.52
N GLU A 42 -8.93 2.17 -0.61
CA GLU A 42 -9.30 2.58 0.76
C GLU A 42 -10.11 3.89 0.77
N GLY A 43 -9.84 4.74 -0.22
CA GLY A 43 -10.29 6.13 -0.22
C GLY A 43 -9.19 7.12 0.18
N ASP A 44 -7.97 6.62 0.40
CA ASP A 44 -6.82 7.41 0.80
C ASP A 44 -5.70 7.27 -0.23
N ARG A 45 -4.83 8.28 -0.32
CA ARG A 45 -3.62 8.21 -1.14
C ARG A 45 -2.51 9.10 -0.62
N TRP A 46 -1.28 8.77 -1.01
CA TRP A 46 -0.18 9.71 -0.86
C TRP A 46 -0.30 10.87 -1.87
N SER A 47 0.07 12.07 -1.42
CA SER A 47 0.23 13.24 -2.30
C SER A 47 1.46 13.16 -3.21
N LYS A 48 2.33 12.17 -3.00
CA LYS A 48 3.61 11.98 -3.71
C LYS A 48 3.76 10.55 -4.21
N THR A 49 4.61 10.39 -5.21
CA THR A 49 4.93 9.10 -5.83
C THR A 49 6.24 8.52 -5.32
N ASN A 50 7.15 9.35 -4.78
CA ASN A 50 8.31 8.88 -4.03
C ASN A 50 7.98 8.81 -2.54
N ILE A 51 7.88 7.60 -2.00
CA ILE A 51 7.44 7.32 -0.64
C ILE A 51 8.59 6.63 0.09
N THR A 52 9.02 7.20 1.22
CA THR A 52 10.13 6.62 1.98
C THR A 52 9.66 5.51 2.90
N VAL A 53 10.44 4.43 3.00
CA VAL A 53 10.15 3.27 3.87
C VAL A 53 11.28 3.07 4.87
N ASN A 54 10.96 2.91 6.15
CA ASN A 54 11.92 2.50 7.18
C ASN A 54 11.57 1.10 7.69
N ILE A 55 12.52 0.17 7.56
CA ILE A 55 12.38 -1.21 8.00
C ILE A 55 13.14 -1.35 9.33
N GLN A 56 12.41 -1.43 10.44
CA GLN A 56 12.98 -1.35 11.78
C GLN A 56 12.93 -2.68 12.50
N ALA A 57 13.99 -3.01 13.25
CA ALA A 57 14.03 -4.15 14.18
C ALA A 57 13.71 -5.55 13.60
N LEU A 58 13.65 -5.71 12.27
CA LEU A 58 13.54 -6.99 11.59
C LEU A 58 14.88 -7.73 11.58
N THR A 59 14.85 -9.07 11.57
CA THR A 59 16.03 -9.90 11.30
C THR A 59 16.57 -9.66 9.88
N ASN A 60 17.82 -10.05 9.60
CA ASN A 60 18.41 -9.86 8.26
C ASN A 60 17.60 -10.53 7.15
N GLU A 61 17.07 -11.73 7.41
CA GLU A 61 16.21 -12.46 6.46
C GLU A 61 14.91 -11.68 6.19
N GLN A 62 14.22 -11.23 7.24
CA GLN A 62 13.00 -10.44 7.09
C GLN A 62 13.25 -9.10 6.40
N GLN A 63 14.37 -8.43 6.70
CA GLN A 63 14.77 -7.20 6.01
C GLN A 63 15.02 -7.43 4.52
N GLN A 64 15.60 -8.57 4.14
CA GLN A 64 15.80 -8.91 2.74
C GLN A 64 14.45 -9.14 2.04
N ILE A 65 13.57 -9.95 2.63
CA ILE A 65 12.24 -10.20 2.06
C ILE A 65 11.42 -8.91 1.90
N ALA A 66 11.54 -7.98 2.86
CA ALA A 66 10.91 -6.66 2.77
C ALA A 66 11.48 -5.81 1.63
N LYS A 67 12.80 -5.85 1.41
CA LYS A 67 13.46 -5.19 0.26
C LYS A 67 12.98 -5.76 -1.06
N ASP A 68 12.86 -7.08 -1.15
CA ASP A 68 12.41 -7.77 -2.36
C ASP A 68 10.94 -7.41 -2.66
N ALA A 69 10.07 -7.34 -1.64
CA ALA A 69 8.69 -6.85 -1.78
C ALA A 69 8.62 -5.39 -2.29
N ILE A 70 9.46 -4.51 -1.73
CA ILE A 70 9.60 -3.12 -2.18
C ILE A 70 10.05 -3.05 -3.64
N GLU A 71 11.03 -3.87 -4.04
CA GLU A 71 11.52 -3.94 -5.41
C GLU A 71 10.44 -4.43 -6.38
N GLN A 72 9.65 -5.45 -5.99
CA GLN A 72 8.52 -5.93 -6.80
C GLN A 72 7.50 -4.81 -7.09
N ILE A 73 7.18 -3.96 -6.10
CA ILE A 73 6.29 -2.81 -6.30
C ILE A 73 6.96 -1.74 -7.17
N ASN A 74 8.24 -1.42 -6.93
CA ASN A 74 8.98 -0.43 -7.71
C ASN A 74 9.09 -0.83 -9.19
N ASN A 75 9.23 -2.12 -9.49
CA ASN A 75 9.27 -2.66 -10.84
C ASN A 75 7.97 -2.44 -11.62
N LEU A 76 6.87 -2.10 -10.95
CA LEU A 76 5.63 -1.68 -11.62
C LEU A 76 5.79 -0.29 -12.27
N ASN A 77 6.75 0.54 -11.85
CA ASN A 77 6.97 1.91 -12.33
C ASN A 77 5.73 2.82 -12.18
N ILE A 78 4.99 2.68 -11.08
CA ILE A 78 3.85 3.56 -10.72
C ILE A 78 4.27 4.49 -9.58
N ILE A 79 4.80 3.92 -8.50
CA ILE A 79 5.36 4.63 -7.36
C ILE A 79 6.81 4.18 -7.14
N ASN A 80 7.54 4.92 -6.32
CA ASN A 80 8.90 4.59 -5.92
C ASN A 80 9.02 4.58 -4.40
N LEU A 81 9.12 3.38 -3.84
CA LEU A 81 9.38 3.11 -2.43
C LEU A 81 10.90 3.13 -2.18
N THR A 82 11.37 4.13 -1.45
CA THR A 82 12.82 4.31 -1.16
C THR A 82 13.13 4.01 0.30
N ILE A 83 14.04 3.06 0.54
CA ILE A 83 14.44 2.68 1.90
C ILE A 83 15.29 3.78 2.56
N THR A 84 15.01 4.09 3.82
CA THR A 84 15.77 5.04 4.64
C THR A 84 15.85 4.56 6.09
N THR A 85 16.91 4.99 6.80
CA THR A 85 17.07 4.75 8.24
C THR A 85 16.53 5.90 9.11
N LYS A 86 16.08 6.99 8.48
CA LYS A 86 15.52 8.18 9.16
C LYS A 86 14.00 8.06 9.33
N LYS A 87 13.34 9.13 9.80
CA LYS A 87 11.88 9.25 9.73
C LYS A 87 11.44 9.02 8.28
N ALA A 88 10.45 8.14 8.10
CA ALA A 88 9.95 7.71 6.81
C ALA A 88 8.44 7.94 6.71
N ASN A 89 7.89 7.75 5.52
CA ASN A 89 6.46 7.80 5.24
C ASN A 89 5.77 6.52 5.69
N ILE A 90 6.37 5.37 5.37
CA ILE A 90 5.94 4.05 5.81
C ILE A 90 6.98 3.50 6.78
N THR A 91 6.54 2.95 7.90
CA THR A 91 7.41 2.26 8.85
C THR A 91 6.97 0.80 9.00
N ILE A 92 7.89 -0.15 8.80
CA ILE A 92 7.64 -1.59 9.00
C ILE A 92 8.33 -2.02 10.30
N VAL A 93 7.55 -2.57 11.23
CA VAL A 93 8.03 -3.00 12.55
C VAL A 93 7.51 -4.40 12.91
N PRO A 94 8.30 -5.20 13.63
CA PRO A 94 7.83 -6.44 14.19
C PRO A 94 7.10 -6.15 15.51
N VAL A 95 6.05 -6.91 15.77
CA VAL A 95 5.32 -6.87 17.03
C VAL A 95 5.24 -8.28 17.58
N GLU A 96 5.89 -8.50 18.72
CA GLU A 96 5.91 -9.79 19.42
C GLU A 96 4.59 -10.01 20.19
N GLN A 97 3.50 -10.13 19.45
CA GLN A 97 2.18 -10.47 19.98
C GLN A 97 1.54 -11.54 19.10
N ASN A 98 0.97 -12.56 19.73
CA ASN A 98 0.15 -13.54 19.02
C ASN A 98 -1.23 -12.92 18.77
N LYS A 99 -1.57 -12.75 17.50
CA LYS A 99 -2.84 -12.20 17.02
C LYS A 99 -3.49 -13.16 16.04
N THR A 100 -4.78 -12.96 15.78
CA THR A 100 -5.50 -13.71 14.73
C THR A 100 -5.03 -13.33 13.34
N ALA A 101 -4.67 -12.06 13.12
CA ALA A 101 -4.06 -11.59 11.88
C ALA A 101 -2.54 -11.77 11.90
N SER A 102 -1.94 -11.93 10.73
CA SER A 102 -0.48 -12.05 10.55
C SER A 102 0.24 -10.70 10.55
N ALA A 103 -0.48 -9.63 10.21
CA ALA A 103 0.02 -8.26 10.22
C ALA A 103 -1.15 -7.27 10.34
N LYS A 104 -0.82 -5.97 10.44
CA LYS A 104 -1.78 -4.87 10.39
C LYS A 104 -1.13 -3.60 9.86
N THR A 105 -1.81 -2.93 8.95
CA THR A 105 -1.48 -1.56 8.53
C THR A 105 -2.32 -0.51 9.28
N ARG A 106 -1.69 0.59 9.68
CA ARG A 106 -2.33 1.77 10.28
C ARG A 106 -2.00 3.00 9.44
N VAL A 107 -3.03 3.62 8.90
CA VAL A 107 -2.93 4.84 8.10
C VAL A 107 -3.34 6.03 8.95
N GLU A 108 -2.58 7.12 8.86
CA GLU A 108 -2.92 8.43 9.42
C GLU A 108 -2.98 9.42 8.27
N ASP A 109 -4.12 10.11 8.15
CA ASP A 109 -4.37 11.09 7.09
C ASP A 109 -4.20 12.52 7.60
N THR A 110 -3.95 13.42 6.66
CA THR A 110 -4.08 14.86 6.87
C THR A 110 -5.56 15.29 6.79
N ASP A 111 -5.84 16.55 7.13
CA ASP A 111 -7.17 17.15 6.91
C ASP A 111 -7.45 17.50 5.43
N ASP A 112 -6.49 17.26 4.52
CA ASP A 112 -6.58 17.61 3.12
C ASP A 112 -7.13 16.46 2.27
N THR A 113 -7.77 16.82 1.15
CA THR A 113 -8.29 15.84 0.18
C THR A 113 -7.90 16.19 -1.25
N TYR A 114 -7.74 15.17 -2.10
CA TYR A 114 -7.52 15.32 -3.54
C TYR A 114 -8.53 14.50 -4.32
N LYS A 115 -9.31 15.12 -5.21
CA LYS A 115 -10.35 14.42 -6.00
C LYS A 115 -11.28 13.51 -5.19
N ASN A 116 -11.59 13.87 -3.93
CA ASN A 116 -12.36 13.09 -2.93
C ASN A 116 -11.62 11.89 -2.29
N LEU A 117 -10.30 11.84 -2.35
CA LEU A 117 -9.49 10.93 -1.54
C LEU A 117 -8.85 11.71 -0.38
N ASN A 118 -8.75 11.12 0.81
CA ASN A 118 -7.96 11.71 1.89
C ASN A 118 -6.47 11.59 1.55
N LEU A 119 -5.66 12.52 2.05
CA LEU A 119 -4.22 12.48 1.84
C LEU A 119 -3.51 11.85 3.02
N ILE A 120 -2.77 10.78 2.75
CA ILE A 120 -2.00 10.05 3.76
C ILE A 120 -0.83 10.91 4.25
N GLU A 121 -0.68 11.01 5.57
CA GLU A 121 0.46 11.63 6.24
C GLU A 121 1.53 10.61 6.60
N THR A 122 1.13 9.55 7.30
CA THR A 122 2.02 8.47 7.76
C THR A 122 1.35 7.11 7.70
N THR A 123 2.16 6.05 7.63
CA THR A 123 1.68 4.68 7.74
C THR A 123 2.63 3.83 8.57
N THR A 124 2.06 2.95 9.39
CA THR A 124 2.81 1.92 10.13
C THR A 124 2.28 0.53 9.79
N ILE A 125 3.19 -0.37 9.41
CA ILE A 125 2.94 -1.79 9.19
C ILE A 125 3.51 -2.56 10.39
N GLU A 126 2.63 -3.25 11.11
CA GLU A 126 2.96 -4.12 12.24
C GLU A 126 2.95 -5.58 11.78
N LEU A 127 4.10 -6.28 11.85
CA LEU A 127 4.23 -7.70 11.52
C LEU A 127 4.15 -8.56 12.79
N TYR A 128 3.18 -9.48 12.87
CA TYR A 128 3.00 -10.36 14.02
C TYR A 128 3.75 -11.68 13.79
N ASN A 129 5.07 -11.67 13.99
CA ASN A 129 5.99 -12.79 13.68
C ASN A 129 5.51 -14.18 14.13
N PRO A 130 4.99 -14.37 15.37
CA PRO A 130 4.53 -15.69 15.80
C PRO A 130 3.39 -16.24 14.93
N THR A 131 2.47 -15.37 14.51
CA THR A 131 1.32 -15.74 13.68
C THR A 131 1.76 -16.07 12.25
N ILE A 132 2.66 -15.26 11.67
CA ILE A 132 3.23 -15.49 10.32
C ILE A 132 3.86 -16.89 10.25
N ASN A 133 4.67 -17.25 11.24
CA ASN A 133 5.33 -18.55 11.27
C ASN A 133 4.33 -19.70 11.30
N ASN A 134 3.25 -19.58 12.09
CA ASN A 134 2.20 -20.60 12.17
C ASN A 134 1.40 -20.75 10.86
N HIS A 135 1.24 -19.67 10.09
CA HIS A 135 0.50 -19.67 8.83
C HIS A 135 1.35 -20.02 7.61
N SER A 136 2.69 -20.01 7.75
CA SER A 136 3.61 -20.24 6.63
C SER A 136 3.56 -21.61 5.98
N ASN A 137 2.94 -22.60 6.64
CA ASN A 137 2.83 -23.99 6.15
C ASN A 137 4.17 -24.58 5.66
N GLY A 138 5.29 -24.18 6.26
CA GLY A 138 6.63 -24.65 5.92
C GLY A 138 7.38 -23.80 4.88
N ASN A 139 6.78 -22.73 4.34
CA ASN A 139 7.44 -21.75 3.48
C ASN A 139 7.31 -20.33 4.03
N TYR A 140 8.06 -20.06 5.10
CA TYR A 140 8.08 -18.75 5.76
C TYR A 140 8.49 -17.60 4.84
N PRO A 141 9.54 -17.71 3.99
CA PRO A 141 9.92 -16.62 3.10
C PRO A 141 8.80 -16.19 2.15
N LEU A 142 8.11 -17.15 1.51
CA LEU A 142 6.99 -16.85 0.61
C LEU A 142 5.81 -16.21 1.33
N GLU A 143 5.45 -16.74 2.51
CA GLU A 143 4.35 -16.20 3.31
C GLU A 143 4.64 -14.76 3.75
N LEU A 144 5.85 -14.49 4.23
CA LEU A 144 6.25 -13.16 4.62
C LEU A 144 6.29 -12.19 3.42
N ASN A 145 6.80 -12.64 2.27
CA ASN A 145 6.80 -11.82 1.05
C ASN A 145 5.37 -11.39 0.66
N LYS A 146 4.44 -12.34 0.65
CA LYS A 146 3.02 -12.09 0.36
C LYS A 146 2.42 -11.09 1.35
N ILE A 147 2.64 -11.31 2.65
CA ILE A 147 2.10 -10.43 3.70
C ILE A 147 2.66 -9.02 3.54
N ILE A 148 3.96 -8.85 3.31
CA ILE A 148 4.55 -7.52 3.14
C ILE A 148 3.98 -6.83 1.89
N LEU A 149 3.79 -7.53 0.77
CA LEU A 149 3.14 -6.95 -0.41
C LEU A 149 1.70 -6.49 -0.13
N HIS A 150 0.94 -7.29 0.62
CA HIS A 150 -0.43 -6.98 1.03
C HIS A 150 -0.47 -5.72 1.91
N GLU A 151 0.32 -5.69 2.98
CA GLU A 151 0.36 -4.55 3.89
C GLU A 151 0.93 -3.28 3.22
N LEU A 152 1.91 -3.43 2.32
CA LEU A 152 2.36 -2.31 1.50
C LEU A 152 1.26 -1.81 0.57
N GLY A 153 0.36 -2.68 0.09
CA GLY A 153 -0.83 -2.31 -0.66
C GLY A 153 -1.76 -1.39 0.15
N HIS A 154 -2.10 -1.78 1.37
CA HIS A 154 -2.84 -0.90 2.29
C HIS A 154 -2.09 0.41 2.54
N ALA A 155 -0.77 0.34 2.75
CA ALA A 155 0.05 1.51 3.02
C ALA A 155 0.16 2.50 1.86
N VAL A 156 -0.27 2.11 0.66
CA VAL A 156 -0.33 2.98 -0.52
C VAL A 156 -1.76 3.22 -1.01
N GLY A 157 -2.77 2.87 -0.20
CA GLY A 157 -4.19 3.22 -0.43
C GLY A 157 -5.04 2.14 -1.10
N LEU A 158 -4.54 0.90 -1.22
CA LEU A 158 -5.33 -0.23 -1.72
C LEU A 158 -6.14 -0.87 -0.59
N GLU A 159 -7.39 -1.19 -0.86
CA GLU A 159 -8.27 -1.96 0.01
C GLU A 159 -8.28 -3.42 -0.43
N HIS A 160 -8.81 -4.28 0.43
CA HIS A 160 -9.03 -5.67 0.14
C HIS A 160 -9.80 -5.91 -1.15
N THR A 161 -9.36 -6.92 -1.89
CA THR A 161 -10.14 -7.51 -2.98
C THR A 161 -10.71 -8.86 -2.56
N HIS A 162 -11.93 -9.13 -2.99
CA HIS A 162 -12.64 -10.39 -2.73
C HIS A 162 -12.95 -11.14 -4.04
N SER A 163 -12.42 -10.66 -5.17
CA SER A 163 -12.66 -11.22 -6.52
C SER A 163 -11.97 -12.58 -6.71
N ASP A 164 -10.77 -12.74 -6.18
CA ASP A 164 -9.96 -13.95 -6.23
C ASP A 164 -9.24 -14.15 -4.88
N ILE A 165 -9.23 -15.40 -4.39
CA ILE A 165 -8.52 -15.81 -3.16
C ILE A 165 -7.00 -15.76 -3.34
N ASN A 166 -6.52 -15.78 -4.58
CA ASN A 166 -5.09 -15.79 -4.90
C ASN A 166 -4.50 -14.39 -5.02
N ASN A 167 -5.34 -13.35 -5.07
CA ASN A 167 -4.88 -11.96 -5.15
C ASN A 167 -4.13 -11.56 -3.87
N ILE A 168 -3.13 -10.70 -4.04
CA ILE A 168 -2.30 -10.18 -2.95
C ILE A 168 -3.17 -9.45 -1.94
N MET A 169 -4.10 -8.59 -2.39
CA MET A 169 -5.01 -7.86 -1.50
C MET A 169 -6.19 -8.70 -0.98
N ASN A 170 -6.21 -10.02 -1.15
CA ASN A 170 -7.23 -10.83 -0.51
C ASN A 170 -6.97 -10.91 1.01
N PRO A 171 -7.99 -10.72 1.88
CA PRO A 171 -7.80 -10.74 3.34
C PRO A 171 -7.44 -12.13 3.90
N THR A 172 -7.48 -13.20 3.08
CA THR A 172 -7.12 -14.55 3.51
C THR A 172 -5.73 -14.94 3.02
N THR A 173 -4.81 -15.15 3.96
CA THR A 173 -3.44 -15.58 3.66
C THR A 173 -3.35 -17.12 3.73
N TYR A 174 -3.59 -17.80 2.61
CA TYR A 174 -3.24 -19.21 2.46
C TYR A 174 -2.13 -19.39 1.42
N THR A 175 -0.92 -19.71 1.88
CA THR A 175 0.28 -19.92 1.04
C THR A 175 0.05 -20.92 -0.09
N LYS A 176 -0.82 -21.92 0.13
CA LYS A 176 -1.09 -23.02 -0.81
C LYS A 176 -1.67 -22.57 -2.16
N ASN A 177 -2.33 -21.42 -2.22
CA ASN A 177 -2.97 -20.92 -3.44
C ASN A 177 -2.35 -19.61 -3.94
N THR A 178 -1.15 -19.26 -3.46
CA THR A 178 -0.46 -18.04 -3.91
C THR A 178 0.17 -18.27 -5.30
N ASN A 179 -0.13 -17.41 -6.26
CA ASN A 179 0.64 -17.36 -7.51
C ASN A 179 2.05 -16.87 -7.19
N THR A 180 3.07 -17.54 -7.71
CA THR A 180 4.46 -17.22 -7.39
C THR A 180 5.31 -16.94 -8.62
N ILE A 181 6.28 -16.05 -8.45
CA ILE A 181 7.34 -15.79 -9.43
C ILE A 181 8.40 -16.89 -9.31
N ASP A 182 8.71 -17.29 -8.07
CA ASP A 182 9.65 -18.37 -7.74
C ASP A 182 9.24 -19.05 -6.41
N ALA A 183 10.18 -19.71 -5.72
CA ALA A 183 9.91 -20.42 -4.48
C ALA A 183 9.63 -19.51 -3.26
N THR A 184 10.01 -18.23 -3.32
CA THR A 184 9.97 -17.29 -2.19
C THR A 184 9.23 -15.98 -2.49
N HIS A 185 8.86 -15.74 -3.75
CA HIS A 185 8.22 -14.48 -4.18
C HIS A 185 6.80 -14.71 -4.71
N ALA A 186 5.84 -14.00 -4.14
CA ALA A 186 4.47 -13.98 -4.64
C ALA A 186 4.35 -13.04 -5.85
N THR A 187 3.50 -13.38 -6.82
CA THR A 187 3.23 -12.53 -7.98
C THR A 187 2.24 -11.42 -7.60
N ILE A 188 2.56 -10.16 -7.93
CA ILE A 188 1.60 -9.05 -7.88
C ILE A 188 0.57 -9.25 -8.99
N ASP A 189 -0.71 -9.37 -8.62
CA ASP A 189 -1.82 -9.56 -9.56
C ASP A 189 -2.25 -8.24 -10.25
N GLN A 190 -3.07 -8.39 -11.30
CA GLN A 190 -3.50 -7.24 -12.10
C GLN A 190 -4.47 -6.32 -11.34
N ASP A 191 -5.22 -6.81 -10.35
CA ASP A 191 -6.11 -5.97 -9.54
C ASP A 191 -5.28 -4.99 -8.71
N TYR A 192 -4.18 -5.47 -8.10
CA TYR A 192 -3.20 -4.63 -7.39
C TYR A 192 -2.62 -3.55 -8.30
N ILE A 193 -2.16 -3.92 -9.51
CA ILE A 193 -1.58 -3.00 -10.49
C ILE A 193 -2.60 -1.94 -10.92
N ASN A 194 -3.83 -2.35 -11.19
CA ASN A 194 -4.91 -1.45 -11.60
C ASN A 194 -5.28 -0.48 -10.47
N GLY A 195 -5.34 -0.95 -9.22
CA GLY A 195 -5.58 -0.13 -8.03
C GLY A 195 -4.50 0.94 -7.84
N LEU A 196 -3.23 0.55 -7.95
CA LEU A 196 -2.13 1.52 -7.89
C LEU A 196 -2.18 2.52 -9.05
N ALA A 197 -2.36 2.03 -10.28
CA ALA A 197 -2.39 2.88 -11.45
C ALA A 197 -3.56 3.87 -11.38
N ILE A 198 -4.76 3.44 -10.95
CA ILE A 198 -5.90 4.34 -10.84
C ILE A 198 -5.65 5.43 -9.80
N LEU A 199 -5.01 5.10 -8.67
CA LEU A 199 -4.72 6.06 -7.60
C LEU A 199 -3.67 7.09 -8.00
N TYR A 200 -2.60 6.66 -8.65
CA TYR A 200 -1.40 7.49 -8.81
C TYR A 200 -1.24 8.10 -10.20
N GLN A 201 -1.90 7.60 -11.24
CA GLN A 201 -1.89 8.26 -12.56
C GLN A 201 -2.94 9.39 -12.66
N ASN A 202 -3.95 9.36 -11.79
CA ASN A 202 -5.01 10.36 -11.71
C ASN A 202 -4.74 11.36 -10.61
#